data_AF-A0A9D8NIU2-F1
#
_entry.id   AF-A0A9D8NIU2-F1
#
_cell.length_a   1.000
_cell.length_b   1.000
_cell.length_c   1.000
_cell.angle_alpha   90.00
_cell.angle_beta   90.00
_cell.angle_gamma   90.00
#
_symmetry.space_group_name_H-M   'P 1'
#
loop_
_entity.id
_entity.type
_entity.pdbx_description
1 polymer ?
#
loop_
_entity_poly.entity_id
_entity_poly.type
_entity_poly.pdbx_seq_one_letter_code
_entity_poly.pdbx_strand_id
1 'polypeptide(L)'
;MEESVAFGSVQYWVMLALLVFARGMDFLSTWIATPNLLLEANPIARKLGWRWGAVFNAVICVLAAAWTLAAIVVSTTSLLVAARNFKSAWFMRVLGEDRYRAWVGDLIDQAGIRTQLVCLLGETSLTAFIGAAVVYFGWNHLVLLSIGVGIVAYAGAVAFYTLLSLWRSRSRIG
;
A
#
# COMPACT_ATOMS: atom_id res chain seq x y z
N MET A 1 26.95 5.86 5.35
CA MET A 1 25.68 6.29 4.75
C MET A 1 24.91 7.01 5.83
N GLU A 2 24.71 8.31 5.70
CA GLU A 2 23.93 9.08 6.69
C GLU A 2 22.45 8.72 6.53
N GLU A 3 21.93 8.02 7.53
CA GLU A 3 20.51 7.64 7.58
C GLU A 3 19.64 8.86 7.91
N SER A 4 20.11 9.70 8.83
CA SER A 4 19.45 10.92 9.27
C SER A 4 19.69 12.07 8.32
N VAL A 5 18.65 12.84 8.05
CA VAL A 5 18.69 14.06 7.22
C VAL A 5 18.47 15.27 8.11
N ALA A 6 19.35 16.26 8.02
CA ALA A 6 19.22 17.49 8.79
C ALA A 6 17.91 18.21 8.44
N PHE A 7 17.12 18.55 9.47
CA PHE A 7 15.84 19.22 9.32
C PHE A 7 16.01 20.55 8.56
N GLY A 8 15.17 20.79 7.55
CA GLY A 8 15.21 22.00 6.72
C GLY A 8 16.32 22.04 5.65
N SER A 9 17.17 21.02 5.56
CA SER A 9 18.15 20.88 4.47
C SER A 9 17.46 20.65 3.12
N VAL A 10 18.20 20.85 2.01
CA VAL A 10 17.70 20.55 0.65
C VAL A 10 17.24 19.10 0.55
N GLN A 11 18.03 18.16 1.08
CA GLN A 11 17.68 16.74 1.08
C GLN A 11 16.38 16.47 1.87
N TYR A 12 16.18 17.15 3.01
CA TYR A 12 14.95 17.04 3.79
C TYR A 12 13.72 17.46 2.96
N TRP A 13 13.81 18.60 2.26
CA TRP A 13 12.72 19.08 1.42
C TRP A 13 12.44 18.17 0.23
N VAL A 14 13.47 17.57 -0.38
CA VAL A 14 13.31 16.56 -1.44
C VAL A 14 12.60 15.31 -0.89
N MET A 15 13.02 14.80 0.28
CA MET A 15 12.37 13.65 0.91
C MET A 15 10.93 13.96 1.31
N LEU A 16 10.67 15.15 1.83
CA LEU A 16 9.33 15.60 2.19
C LEU A 16 8.43 15.71 0.95
N ALA A 17 8.92 16.32 -0.14
CA ALA A 17 8.17 16.43 -1.38
C ALA A 17 7.84 15.05 -1.96
N LEU A 18 8.80 14.12 -1.94
CA LEU A 18 8.60 12.73 -2.36
C LEU A 18 7.54 12.04 -1.51
N LEU A 19 7.60 12.18 -0.18
CA LEU A 19 6.64 11.59 0.75
C LEU A 19 5.24 12.18 0.59
N VAL A 20 5.12 13.50 0.48
CA VAL A 20 3.84 14.20 0.26
C VAL A 20 3.22 13.72 -1.06
N PHE A 21 4.01 13.62 -2.12
CA PHE A 21 3.53 13.08 -3.39
C PHE A 21 3.09 11.61 -3.23
N ALA A 22 3.93 10.75 -2.69
CA ALA A 22 3.66 9.32 -2.58
C ALA A 22 2.45 9.00 -1.69
N ARG A 23 2.37 9.59 -0.49
CA ARG A 23 1.21 9.46 0.40
C ARG A 23 -0.03 10.14 -0.18
N GLY A 24 0.14 11.25 -0.88
CA GLY A 24 -0.94 11.93 -1.60
C GLY A 24 -1.56 11.04 -2.68
N MET A 25 -0.73 10.35 -3.48
CA MET A 25 -1.20 9.40 -4.48
C MET A 25 -1.88 8.17 -3.86
N ASP A 26 -1.36 7.65 -2.75
CA ASP A 26 -2.00 6.56 -2.00
C ASP A 26 -3.39 6.97 -1.49
N PHE A 27 -3.48 8.15 -0.87
CA PHE A 27 -4.74 8.72 -0.40
C PHE A 27 -5.73 8.99 -1.54
N LEU A 28 -5.26 9.58 -2.64
CA LEU A 28 -6.05 9.85 -3.83
C LEU A 28 -6.56 8.56 -4.48
N SER A 29 -5.70 7.56 -4.62
CA SER A 29 -6.07 6.26 -5.20
C SER A 29 -7.15 5.57 -4.37
N THR A 30 -7.06 5.66 -3.04
CA THR A 30 -8.03 5.10 -2.10
C THR A 30 -9.34 5.87 -2.18
N TRP A 31 -9.30 7.20 -2.28
CA TRP A 31 -10.50 8.02 -2.42
C TRP A 31 -11.21 7.80 -3.76
N ILE A 32 -10.44 7.54 -4.82
CA ILE A 32 -10.99 7.14 -6.11
C ILE A 32 -11.56 5.72 -6.03
N ALA A 33 -10.90 4.79 -5.35
CA ALA A 33 -11.37 3.41 -5.20
C ALA A 33 -12.63 3.28 -4.31
N THR A 34 -12.59 3.81 -3.08
CA THR A 34 -13.60 3.61 -2.03
C THR A 34 -13.89 4.91 -1.28
N PRO A 35 -14.63 5.86 -1.88
CA PRO A 35 -14.90 7.15 -1.26
C PRO A 35 -15.63 7.05 0.10
N ASN A 36 -16.41 5.99 0.34
CA ASN A 36 -17.10 5.76 1.61
C ASN A 36 -16.31 4.85 2.57
N LEU A 37 -15.09 4.43 2.19
CA LEU A 37 -14.23 3.53 2.96
C LEU A 37 -14.90 2.19 3.32
N LEU A 38 -15.92 1.76 2.56
CA LEU A 38 -16.62 0.50 2.83
C LEU A 38 -15.77 -0.71 2.45
N LEU A 39 -14.91 -0.54 1.43
CA LEU A 39 -13.99 -1.56 0.94
C LEU A 39 -12.61 -1.50 1.61
N GLU A 40 -12.38 -0.52 2.50
CA GLU A 40 -11.11 -0.35 3.20
C GLU A 40 -10.88 -1.51 4.18
N ALA A 41 -9.81 -2.28 3.96
CA ALA A 41 -9.50 -3.46 4.76
C ALA A 41 -9.04 -3.09 6.18
N ASN A 42 -8.42 -1.91 6.33
CA ASN A 42 -7.89 -1.41 7.58
C ASN A 42 -9.01 -0.83 8.48
N PRO A 43 -9.37 -1.49 9.60
CA PRO A 43 -10.44 -1.02 10.48
C PRO A 43 -10.10 0.31 11.17
N ILE A 44 -8.81 0.63 11.32
CA ILE A 44 -8.35 1.90 11.89
C ILE A 44 -8.63 3.02 10.90
N ALA A 45 -8.24 2.86 9.64
CA ALA A 45 -8.48 3.85 8.59
C ALA A 45 -9.97 4.16 8.43
N ARG A 46 -10.81 3.13 8.46
CA ARG A 46 -12.28 3.29 8.41
C ARG A 46 -12.84 4.08 9.59
N LYS A 47 -12.28 3.93 10.79
CA LYS A 47 -12.70 4.68 12.00
C LYS A 47 -12.17 6.12 12.01
N LEU A 48 -10.93 6.32 11.55
CA LEU A 48 -10.30 7.63 11.49
C LEU A 48 -11.01 8.55 10.49
N GLY A 49 -11.45 7.98 9.37
CA GLY A 49 -12.06 8.71 8.26
C GLY A 49 -11.06 9.62 7.55
N TRP A 50 -11.52 10.29 6.49
CA TRP A 50 -10.67 11.08 5.61
C TRP A 50 -9.96 12.25 6.30
N ARG A 51 -10.65 12.97 7.20
CA ARG A 51 -10.12 14.17 7.86
C ARG A 51 -8.90 13.85 8.72
N TRP A 52 -9.06 12.91 9.65
CA TRP A 52 -7.96 12.50 10.53
C TRP A 52 -6.93 11.65 9.81
N GLY A 53 -7.33 10.91 8.76
CA GLY A 53 -6.40 10.24 7.85
C GLY A 53 -5.43 11.22 7.18
N ALA A 54 -5.93 12.35 6.68
CA ALA A 54 -5.08 13.38 6.07
C ALA A 54 -4.10 13.99 7.08
N VAL A 55 -4.56 14.32 8.29
CA VAL A 55 -3.71 14.85 9.38
C VAL A 55 -2.60 13.86 9.74
N PHE A 56 -2.95 12.60 9.95
CA PHE A 56 -1.98 11.55 10.29
C PHE A 56 -0.92 11.37 9.19
N ASN A 57 -1.34 11.37 7.92
CA ASN A 57 -0.41 11.30 6.80
C ASN A 57 0.51 12.52 6.73
N ALA A 58 0.00 13.72 6.97
CA ALA A 58 0.81 14.93 6.99
C ALA A 58 1.90 14.86 8.08
N VAL A 59 1.56 14.41 9.28
CA VAL A 59 2.51 14.21 10.38
C VAL A 59 3.57 13.17 10.00
N ILE A 60 3.15 12.02 9.44
CA ILE A 60 4.10 10.99 8.97
C ILE A 60 5.05 11.55 7.92
N CYS A 61 4.58 12.32 6.95
CA CYS A 61 5.44 12.91 5.92
C CYS A 61 6.52 13.81 6.53
N VAL A 62 6.14 14.69 7.46
CA VAL A 62 7.07 15.62 8.12
C VAL A 62 8.11 14.87 8.95
N LEU A 63 7.69 13.86 9.71
CA LEU A 63 8.59 13.08 10.56
C LEU A 63 9.50 12.17 9.72
N ALA A 64 8.93 11.37 8.81
CA ALA A 64 9.69 10.40 8.01
C ALA A 64 10.71 11.06 7.08
N ALA A 65 10.51 12.32 6.67
CA ALA A 65 11.47 13.08 5.87
C ALA A 65 12.83 13.28 6.56
N ALA A 66 12.90 13.13 7.89
CA ALA A 66 14.14 13.20 8.65
C ALA A 66 15.01 11.93 8.52
N TRP A 67 14.51 10.86 7.90
CA TRP A 67 15.26 9.61 7.68
C TRP A 67 15.16 9.17 6.22
N THR A 68 16.28 9.11 5.52
CA THR A 68 16.32 8.72 4.10
C THR A 68 15.71 7.33 3.88
N LEU A 69 16.02 6.39 4.77
CA LEU A 69 15.48 5.03 4.69
C LEU A 69 13.97 5.02 4.83
N ALA A 70 13.44 5.64 5.89
CA ALA A 70 12.00 5.69 6.12
C ALA A 70 11.26 6.42 4.98
N ALA A 71 11.79 7.56 4.53
CA ALA A 71 11.19 8.35 3.47
C ALA A 71 11.04 7.55 2.17
N ILE A 72 12.10 6.85 1.76
CA ILE A 72 12.10 6.08 0.52
C ILE A 72 11.26 4.81 0.66
N VAL A 73 11.40 4.04 1.75
CA VAL A 73 10.60 2.83 1.99
C VAL A 73 9.10 3.17 1.94
N VAL A 74 8.68 4.17 2.72
CA VAL A 74 7.27 4.61 2.77
C VAL A 74 6.81 5.09 1.40
N SER A 75 7.63 5.86 0.69
CA SER A 75 7.27 6.38 -0.65
C SER A 75 7.11 5.27 -1.67
N THR A 76 8.07 4.35 -1.76
CA THR A 76 8.03 3.20 -2.67
C THR A 76 6.81 2.32 -2.39
N THR A 77 6.60 1.95 -1.12
CA THR A 77 5.43 1.14 -0.74
C THR A 77 4.13 1.86 -1.11
N SER A 78 4.01 3.15 -0.78
CA SER A 78 2.78 3.93 -1.01
C SER A 78 2.47 4.07 -2.51
N LEU A 79 3.46 4.31 -3.36
CA LEU A 79 3.26 4.41 -4.80
C LEU A 79 2.84 3.09 -5.42
N LEU A 80 3.40 1.96 -4.97
CA LEU A 80 2.99 0.63 -5.45
C LEU A 80 1.57 0.26 -5.00
N VAL A 81 1.20 0.57 -3.75
CA VAL A 81 -0.19 0.44 -3.27
C VAL A 81 -1.11 1.31 -4.11
N ALA A 82 -0.74 2.57 -4.35
CA ALA A 82 -1.53 3.49 -5.15
C ALA A 82 -1.75 2.98 -6.59
N ALA A 83 -0.70 2.48 -7.24
CA ALA A 83 -0.78 1.89 -8.57
C ALA A 83 -1.74 0.68 -8.60
N ARG A 84 -1.65 -0.19 -7.59
CA ARG A 84 -2.56 -1.35 -7.45
C ARG A 84 -4.01 -0.90 -7.24
N ASN A 85 -4.24 0.13 -6.43
CA ASN A 85 -5.56 0.71 -6.20
C ASN A 85 -6.15 1.30 -7.49
N PHE A 86 -5.36 2.06 -8.25
CA PHE A 86 -5.83 2.61 -9.53
C PHE A 86 -6.23 1.54 -10.54
N LYS A 87 -5.54 0.39 -10.56
CA LYS A 87 -5.87 -0.74 -11.43
C LYS A 87 -7.31 -1.24 -11.21
N SER A 88 -7.81 -1.21 -9.97
CA SER A 88 -9.15 -1.68 -9.61
C SER A 88 -10.18 -0.57 -9.40
N ALA A 89 -9.74 0.68 -9.19
CA ALA A 89 -10.60 1.79 -8.81
C ALA A 89 -11.73 2.08 -9.80
N TRP A 90 -11.46 1.91 -11.10
CA TRP A 90 -12.47 2.13 -12.13
C TRP A 90 -13.65 1.15 -12.03
N PHE A 91 -13.40 -0.13 -11.68
CA PHE A 91 -14.48 -1.10 -11.44
C PHE A 91 -15.35 -0.68 -10.26
N MET A 92 -14.72 -0.24 -9.17
CA MET A 92 -15.44 0.23 -7.98
C MET A 92 -16.27 1.47 -8.27
N ARG A 93 -15.77 2.37 -9.13
CA ARG A 93 -16.49 3.58 -9.57
C ARG A 93 -17.69 3.28 -10.46
N VAL A 94 -17.58 2.30 -11.35
CA VAL A 94 -18.66 1.92 -12.26
C VAL A 94 -19.76 1.15 -11.52
N LEU A 95 -19.39 0.21 -10.65
CA LEU A 95 -20.35 -0.67 -9.98
C LEU A 95 -20.92 -0.07 -8.68
N GLY A 96 -20.17 0.81 -8.02
CA GLY A 96 -20.41 1.20 -6.64
C GLY A 96 -19.83 0.18 -5.65
N GLU A 97 -19.50 0.62 -4.43
CA GLU A 97 -18.74 -0.16 -3.45
C GLU A 97 -19.45 -1.46 -3.03
N ASP A 98 -20.75 -1.41 -2.73
CA ASP A 98 -21.50 -2.59 -2.28
C ASP A 98 -21.67 -3.65 -3.37
N ARG A 99 -22.00 -3.23 -4.60
CA ARG A 99 -22.16 -4.15 -5.74
C ARG A 99 -20.82 -4.74 -6.15
N TYR A 100 -19.75 -3.94 -6.12
CA TYR A 100 -18.41 -4.45 -6.36
C TYR A 100 -18.04 -5.52 -5.33
N ARG A 101 -18.33 -5.30 -4.04
CA ARG A 101 -18.07 -6.28 -2.99
C ARG A 101 -18.82 -7.60 -3.22
N ALA A 102 -20.10 -7.53 -3.53
CA ALA A 102 -20.92 -8.71 -3.83
C ALA A 102 -20.37 -9.45 -5.06
N TRP A 103 -20.10 -8.72 -6.14
CA TRP A 103 -19.56 -9.27 -7.39
C TRP A 103 -18.22 -9.98 -7.20
N VAL A 104 -17.30 -9.40 -6.41
CA VAL A 104 -16.02 -10.05 -6.08
C VAL A 104 -16.24 -11.31 -5.24
N GLY A 105 -17.21 -11.31 -4.33
CA GLY A 105 -17.61 -12.50 -3.57
C GLY A 105 -18.06 -13.63 -4.49
N ASP A 106 -18.98 -13.34 -5.41
CA ASP A 106 -19.50 -14.31 -6.37
C ASP A 106 -18.39 -14.90 -7.26
N LEU A 107 -17.41 -14.07 -7.66
CA LEU A 107 -16.25 -14.52 -8.44
C LEU A 107 -15.33 -15.45 -7.64
N ILE A 108 -15.11 -15.16 -6.36
CA ILE A 108 -14.29 -16.00 -5.48
C ILE A 108 -14.99 -17.35 -5.23
N ASP A 109 -16.31 -17.34 -5.06
CA ASP A 109 -17.09 -18.56 -4.87
C ASP A 109 -17.09 -19.43 -6.13
N GLN A 110 -17.15 -18.83 -7.32
CA GLN A 110 -17.06 -19.53 -8.61
C GLN A 110 -15.65 -20.08 -8.90
N ALA A 111 -14.60 -19.26 -8.73
CA ALA A 111 -13.23 -19.64 -9.05
C ALA A 111 -12.60 -20.58 -8.01
N GLY A 112 -13.12 -20.52 -6.77
CA GLY A 112 -12.59 -21.23 -5.62
C GLY A 112 -11.41 -20.51 -4.98
N ILE A 113 -11.38 -20.56 -3.63
CA ILE A 113 -10.34 -19.96 -2.79
C ILE A 113 -8.90 -20.37 -3.15
N ARG A 114 -8.70 -21.58 -3.68
CA ARG A 114 -7.37 -22.07 -4.06
C ARG A 114 -6.80 -21.26 -5.21
N THR A 115 -7.61 -20.96 -6.22
CA THR A 115 -7.23 -20.13 -7.36
C THR A 115 -6.82 -18.74 -6.89
N GLN A 116 -7.61 -18.14 -6.00
CA GLN A 116 -7.30 -16.84 -5.42
C GLN A 116 -5.98 -16.85 -4.63
N LEU A 117 -5.73 -17.88 -3.82
CA LEU A 117 -4.49 -17.99 -3.05
C LEU A 117 -3.27 -18.20 -3.95
N VAL A 118 -3.37 -19.03 -4.98
CA VAL A 118 -2.28 -19.24 -5.94
C VAL A 118 -1.95 -17.95 -6.69
N CYS A 119 -2.97 -17.22 -7.16
CA CYS A 119 -2.77 -15.93 -7.83
C CYS A 119 -2.16 -14.88 -6.88
N LEU A 120 -2.64 -14.80 -5.64
CA LEU A 120 -2.09 -13.91 -4.63
C LEU A 120 -0.62 -14.23 -4.34
N LEU A 121 -0.32 -15.50 -4.03
CA LEU A 121 1.04 -15.95 -3.74
C LEU A 121 1.95 -15.73 -4.94
N GLY A 122 1.48 -15.95 -6.17
CA GLY A 122 2.22 -15.65 -7.39
C GLY A 122 2.58 -14.17 -7.49
N GLU A 123 1.58 -13.27 -7.41
CA GLU A 123 1.78 -11.81 -7.47
C GLU A 123 2.77 -11.33 -6.39
N THR A 124 2.52 -11.72 -5.13
CA THR A 124 3.30 -11.21 -4.01
C THR A 124 4.69 -11.81 -3.94
N SER A 125 4.87 -13.10 -4.27
CA SER A 125 6.19 -13.74 -4.26
C SER A 125 7.09 -13.21 -5.37
N LEU A 126 6.54 -13.04 -6.59
CA LEU A 126 7.30 -12.46 -7.70
C LEU A 126 7.71 -11.01 -7.41
N THR A 127 6.80 -10.22 -6.85
CA THR A 127 7.11 -8.83 -6.46
C THR A 127 8.15 -8.78 -5.33
N ALA A 128 7.99 -9.61 -4.30
CA ALA A 128 8.95 -9.71 -3.19
C ALA A 128 10.32 -10.17 -3.67
N PHE A 129 10.38 -11.10 -4.64
CA PHE A 129 11.63 -11.58 -5.23
C PHE A 129 12.39 -10.44 -5.92
N ILE A 130 11.70 -9.58 -6.69
CA ILE A 130 12.30 -8.38 -7.29
C ILE A 130 12.83 -7.45 -6.19
N GLY A 131 12.05 -7.18 -5.15
CA GLY A 131 12.48 -6.35 -4.02
C GLY A 131 13.71 -6.92 -3.30
N ALA A 132 13.72 -8.24 -3.04
CA ALA A 132 14.83 -8.94 -2.42
C ALA A 132 16.10 -8.92 -3.29
N ALA A 133 15.96 -9.04 -4.61
CA ALA A 133 17.09 -8.89 -5.53
C ALA A 133 17.67 -7.47 -5.46
N VAL A 134 16.83 -6.44 -5.44
CA VAL A 134 17.27 -5.04 -5.27
C VAL A 134 17.98 -4.84 -3.93
N VAL A 135 17.48 -5.43 -2.84
CA VAL A 135 18.16 -5.41 -1.53
C VAL A 135 19.52 -6.09 -1.61
N TYR A 136 19.59 -7.28 -2.20
CA TYR A 136 20.81 -8.09 -2.27
C TYR A 136 21.91 -7.40 -3.08
N PHE A 137 21.60 -6.91 -4.28
CA PHE A 137 22.56 -6.24 -5.15
C PHE A 137 22.83 -4.78 -4.73
N GLY A 138 21.87 -4.13 -4.07
CA GLY A 138 21.92 -2.73 -3.66
C GLY A 138 22.33 -2.50 -2.21
N TRP A 139 22.77 -3.52 -1.47
CA TRP A 139 22.96 -3.45 -0.02
C TRP A 139 23.91 -2.33 0.44
N ASN A 140 24.91 -1.97 -0.38
CA ASN A 140 25.87 -0.89 -0.12
C ASN A 140 25.35 0.52 -0.47
N HIS A 141 24.14 0.64 -1.03
CA HIS A 141 23.55 1.91 -1.46
C HIS A 141 22.20 2.12 -0.75
N LEU A 142 22.16 3.06 0.19
CA LEU A 142 21.00 3.28 1.08
C LEU A 142 19.70 3.47 0.30
N VAL A 143 19.76 4.21 -0.81
CA VAL A 143 18.60 4.46 -1.68
C VAL A 143 18.09 3.17 -2.31
N LEU A 144 18.97 2.35 -2.91
CA LEU A 144 18.58 1.08 -3.52
C LEU A 144 18.07 0.09 -2.48
N LEU A 145 18.76 -0.02 -1.35
CA LEU A 145 18.32 -0.81 -0.21
C LEU A 145 16.89 -0.41 0.22
N SER A 146 16.64 0.89 0.36
CA SER A 146 15.34 1.42 0.78
C SER A 146 14.24 1.16 -0.24
N ILE A 147 14.53 1.26 -1.55
CA ILE A 147 13.60 0.89 -2.61
C ILE A 147 13.27 -0.60 -2.52
N GLY A 148 14.29 -1.46 -2.41
CA GLY A 148 14.12 -2.90 -2.31
C GLY A 148 13.28 -3.30 -1.10
N VAL A 149 13.57 -2.73 0.08
CA VAL A 149 12.77 -2.90 1.30
C VAL A 149 11.33 -2.41 1.09
N GLY A 150 11.13 -1.26 0.44
CA GLY A 150 9.79 -0.73 0.12
C GLY A 150 8.98 -1.65 -0.79
N ILE A 151 9.61 -2.32 -1.77
CA ILE A 151 8.96 -3.31 -2.64
C ILE A 151 8.57 -4.56 -1.84
N VAL A 152 9.46 -5.06 -0.98
CA VAL A 152 9.16 -6.21 -0.11
C VAL A 152 8.03 -5.88 0.88
N ALA A 153 8.07 -4.69 1.47
CA ALA A 153 7.02 -4.20 2.37
C ALA A 153 5.66 -4.09 1.66
N TYR A 154 5.63 -3.61 0.40
CA TYR A 154 4.43 -3.62 -0.43
C TYR A 154 3.89 -5.04 -0.63
N ALA A 155 4.74 -5.98 -1.05
CA ALA A 155 4.33 -7.36 -1.28
C ALA A 155 3.76 -8.01 -0.01
N GLY A 156 4.41 -7.77 1.14
CA GLY A 156 3.94 -8.21 2.45
C GLY A 156 2.59 -7.58 2.84
N ALA A 157 2.42 -6.28 2.62
CA ALA A 157 1.16 -5.59 2.89
C ALA A 157 0.01 -6.15 2.04
N VAL A 158 0.23 -6.34 0.73
CA VAL A 158 -0.78 -6.92 -0.18
C VAL A 158 -1.16 -8.33 0.25
N ALA A 159 -0.18 -9.18 0.57
CA ALA A 159 -0.43 -10.53 1.07
C ALA A 159 -1.25 -10.50 2.36
N PHE A 160 -0.80 -9.72 3.35
CA PHE A 160 -1.43 -9.64 4.67
C PHE A 160 -2.88 -9.16 4.59
N TYR A 161 -3.15 -8.02 3.94
CA TYR A 161 -4.49 -7.46 3.88
C TYR A 161 -5.45 -8.30 3.03
N THR A 162 -4.95 -8.92 1.95
CA THR A 162 -5.79 -9.82 1.14
C THR A 162 -6.15 -11.08 1.91
N LEU A 163 -5.19 -11.72 2.59
CA LEU A 163 -5.44 -12.89 3.44
C LEU A 163 -6.40 -12.56 4.59
N LEU A 164 -6.23 -11.41 5.24
CA LEU A 164 -7.12 -10.95 6.30
C LEU A 164 -8.56 -10.75 5.81
N SER A 165 -8.73 -10.20 4.60
CA SER A 165 -10.04 -10.05 3.95
C SER A 165 -10.71 -11.41 3.69
N LEU A 166 -9.96 -12.36 3.14
CA LEU A 166 -10.45 -13.72 2.88
C LEU A 166 -10.84 -14.46 4.17
N TRP A 167 -10.03 -14.33 5.22
CA TRP A 167 -10.31 -14.93 6.52
C TRP A 167 -11.60 -14.37 7.14
N ARG A 168 -11.78 -13.04 7.12
CA ARG A 168 -13.01 -12.39 7.62
C ARG A 168 -14.27 -12.72 6.82
N SER A 169 -14.12 -12.99 5.52
CA SER A 169 -15.26 -13.40 4.69
C SER A 169 -15.76 -14.78 5.07
N ARG A 170 -14.83 -15.70 5.39
CA ARG A 170 -15.17 -17.07 5.81
C ARG A 170 -15.84 -17.15 7.18
N SER A 171 -15.40 -16.33 8.14
CA SER A 171 -15.98 -16.32 9.49
C SER A 171 -17.39 -15.71 9.59
N ARG A 172 -17.95 -15.22 8.48
CA ARG A 172 -19.36 -14.77 8.40
C ARG A 172 -20.30 -15.81 7.80
N ILE A 173 -19.77 -16.91 7.27
CA ILE A 173 -20.52 -17.96 6.57
C ILE A 173 -20.65 -19.23 7.44
N GLY A 174 -19.91 -19.32 8.54
CA GLY A 174 -20.05 -20.36 9.58
C GLY A 174 -20.62 -19.79 10.86
#